data_AF-A0A929K4N0-F1
#
_entry.id   AF-A0A929K4N0-F1
#
_cell.length_a   1.000
_cell.length_b   1.000
_cell.length_c   1.000
_cell.angle_alpha   90.00
_cell.angle_beta   90.00
_cell.angle_gamma   90.00
#
_symmetry.space_group_name_H-M   'P 1'
#
loop_
_entity.id
_entity.type
_entity.pdbx_description
1 polymer ?
#
loop_
_entity_poly.entity_id
_entity_poly.type
_entity_poly.pdbx_seq_one_letter_code
_entity_poly.pdbx_strand_id
1 'polypeptide(L)'
;MAEGRCYVCSEMFTAKDKDTVVDTVVAHMMEAHHGWVKRDALQTKNTFAECPVCGAAVGKLYAKCPSCGADLIEQYARKAATGYAH
;
A
#
# COMPACT_ATOMS: atom_id res chain seq x y z
N MET A 1 22.34 -0.38 0.78
CA MET A 1 21.25 -1.04 0.03
C MET A 1 20.11 -1.16 1.00
N ALA A 2 18.89 -0.88 0.56
CA ALA A 2 17.70 -1.06 1.37
C ALA A 2 17.08 -2.41 1.06
N GLU A 3 16.34 -2.95 2.01
CA GLU A 3 15.72 -4.26 1.92
C GLU A 3 14.24 -4.16 2.31
N GLY A 4 13.39 -4.91 1.64
CA GLY A 4 11.96 -4.90 1.87
C GLY A 4 11.37 -6.28 1.77
N ARG A 5 10.35 -6.56 2.58
CA ARG A 5 9.64 -7.83 2.56
C ARG A 5 8.20 -7.62 2.13
N CYS A 6 7.72 -8.44 1.20
CA CYS A 6 6.28 -8.55 0.96
C CYS A 6 5.61 -9.21 2.18
N TYR A 7 4.71 -8.52 2.85
CA TYR A 7 4.05 -9.03 4.06
C TYR A 7 3.03 -10.16 3.80
N VAL A 8 2.71 -10.43 2.53
CA VAL A 8 1.77 -11.49 2.14
C VAL A 8 2.50 -12.82 1.96
N CYS A 9 3.57 -12.84 1.16
CA CYS A 9 4.31 -14.07 0.80
C CYS A 9 5.69 -14.18 1.45
N SER A 10 6.15 -13.14 2.16
CA SER A 10 7.49 -13.03 2.75
C SER A 10 8.66 -13.00 1.75
N GLU A 11 8.40 -12.81 0.46
CA GLU A 11 9.46 -12.58 -0.55
C GLU A 11 10.25 -11.31 -0.22
N MET A 12 11.57 -11.36 -0.44
CA MET A 12 12.49 -10.26 -0.13
C MET A 12 12.93 -9.54 -1.39
N PHE A 13 12.96 -8.22 -1.31
CA PHE A 13 13.35 -7.30 -2.37
C PHE A 13 14.49 -6.42 -1.88
N THR A 14 15.47 -6.17 -2.74
CA THR A 14 16.60 -5.31 -2.42
C THR A 14 16.75 -4.24 -3.50
N ALA A 15 17.01 -3.01 -3.08
CA ALA A 15 17.25 -1.91 -4.00
C ALA A 15 18.24 -0.90 -3.43
N LYS A 16 18.53 0.14 -4.22
CA LYS A 16 19.51 1.17 -3.88
C LYS A 16 19.11 1.96 -2.62
N ASP A 17 17.82 2.28 -2.50
CA ASP A 17 17.23 3.09 -1.45
C ASP A 17 15.84 2.57 -1.06
N LYS A 18 15.37 3.04 0.10
CA LYS A 18 14.12 2.57 0.72
C LYS A 18 12.90 2.87 -0.14
N ASP A 19 12.87 4.00 -0.84
CA ASP A 19 11.75 4.38 -1.70
C ASP A 19 11.61 3.42 -2.88
N THR A 20 12.73 3.10 -3.55
CA THR A 20 12.77 2.12 -4.64
C THR A 20 12.37 0.72 -4.17
N VAL A 21 12.77 0.31 -2.96
CA VAL A 21 12.32 -0.95 -2.36
C VAL A 21 10.81 -0.96 -2.16
N VAL A 22 10.25 0.11 -1.59
CA VAL A 22 8.80 0.23 -1.36
C VAL A 22 8.06 0.15 -2.69
N ASP A 23 8.51 0.86 -3.72
CA ASP A 23 7.89 0.81 -5.05
C ASP A 23 7.93 -0.61 -5.65
N THR A 24 9.06 -1.29 -5.54
CA THR A 24 9.23 -2.69 -5.99
C THR A 24 8.28 -3.65 -5.25
N VAL A 25 8.20 -3.54 -3.92
CA VAL A 25 7.30 -4.38 -3.10
C VAL A 25 5.84 -4.09 -3.46
N VAL A 26 5.47 -2.82 -3.66
CA VAL A 26 4.11 -2.42 -4.04
C VAL A 26 3.75 -2.97 -5.42
N ALA A 27 4.65 -2.88 -6.40
CA ALA A 27 4.45 -3.46 -7.73
C ALA A 27 4.15 -4.96 -7.62
N HIS A 28 5.02 -5.73 -6.95
CA HIS A 28 4.80 -7.16 -6.70
C HIS A 28 3.45 -7.43 -6.02
N MET A 29 3.10 -6.67 -4.98
CA MET A 29 1.85 -6.85 -4.26
C MET A 29 0.61 -6.61 -5.14
N MET A 30 0.64 -5.58 -5.99
CA MET A 30 -0.47 -5.24 -6.87
C MET A 30 -0.57 -6.18 -8.08
N GLU A 31 0.52 -6.84 -8.47
CA GLU A 31 0.51 -7.85 -9.54
C GLU A 31 0.13 -9.25 -9.02
N ALA A 32 0.78 -9.72 -7.96
CA ALA A 32 0.63 -11.09 -7.46
C ALA A 32 -0.47 -11.24 -6.39
N HIS A 33 -0.78 -10.17 -5.65
CA HIS A 33 -1.59 -10.24 -4.43
C HIS A 33 -2.69 -9.19 -4.33
N HIS A 34 -3.07 -8.52 -5.43
CA HIS A 34 -4.06 -7.44 -5.41
C HIS A 34 -5.38 -7.82 -4.71
N GLY A 35 -5.89 -9.04 -4.92
CA GLY A 35 -7.09 -9.52 -4.23
C GLY A 35 -6.92 -9.60 -2.70
N TRP A 36 -5.76 -10.05 -2.23
CA TRP A 36 -5.43 -10.13 -0.81
C TRP A 36 -5.27 -8.73 -0.22
N VAL A 37 -4.54 -7.85 -0.90
CA VAL A 37 -4.31 -6.46 -0.49
C VAL A 37 -5.62 -5.68 -0.44
N LYS A 38 -6.48 -5.84 -1.44
CA LYS A 38 -7.81 -5.21 -1.48
C LYS A 38 -8.67 -5.66 -0.32
N ARG A 39 -8.69 -6.97 0.00
CA ARG A 39 -9.44 -7.48 1.14
C ARG A 39 -8.97 -6.84 2.44
N ASP A 40 -7.65 -6.74 2.65
CA ASP A 40 -7.10 -6.21 3.89
C ASP A 40 -7.24 -4.68 3.99
N ALA A 41 -7.03 -3.96 2.89
CA ALA A 41 -7.27 -2.51 2.80
C ALA A 41 -8.74 -2.14 3.09
N LEU A 42 -9.68 -3.02 2.72
CA LEU A 42 -11.10 -2.83 2.96
C LEU A 42 -11.59 -3.34 4.32
N GLN A 43 -10.69 -3.64 5.26
CA GLN A 43 -11.05 -3.91 6.65
C GLN A 43 -11.24 -2.60 7.42
N THR A 44 -12.24 -2.52 8.30
CA THR A 44 -12.58 -1.31 9.08
C THR A 44 -11.39 -0.72 9.85
N LYS A 45 -10.49 -1.58 10.36
CA LYS A 45 -9.25 -1.19 11.07
C LYS A 45 -8.19 -0.52 10.18
N ASN A 46 -8.26 -0.70 8.86
CA ASN A 46 -7.28 -0.24 7.89
C ASN A 46 -7.78 0.97 7.07
N THR A 47 -8.93 1.52 7.44
CA THR A 47 -9.54 2.68 6.78
C THR A 47 -8.66 3.93 6.93
N PHE A 48 -8.56 4.71 5.85
CA PHE A 48 -7.93 6.04 5.89
C PHE A 48 -8.93 7.09 6.41
N ALA A 49 -8.55 7.83 7.45
CA ALA A 49 -9.33 8.98 7.91
C ALA A 49 -9.35 10.08 6.83
N GLU A 50 -8.18 10.38 6.28
CA GLU A 50 -7.94 11.34 5.20
C GLU A 50 -7.21 10.67 4.04
N CYS A 51 -7.47 11.14 2.82
CA CYS A 51 -6.79 10.66 1.63
C CYS A 51 -5.31 11.06 1.70
N PRO A 52 -4.36 10.12 1.60
CA PRO A 52 -2.93 10.44 1.66
C PRO A 52 -2.43 11.24 0.44
N VAL A 53 -3.27 11.40 -0.60
CA VAL A 53 -2.93 12.13 -1.83
C VAL A 53 -3.44 13.57 -1.80
N CYS A 54 -4.71 13.79 -1.43
CA CYS A 54 -5.34 15.12 -1.49
C CYS A 54 -5.78 15.68 -0.13
N GLY A 55 -5.66 14.92 0.96
CA GLY A 55 -6.09 15.33 2.30
C GLY A 55 -7.61 15.34 2.53
N ALA A 56 -8.43 14.97 1.54
CA ALA A 56 -9.89 14.92 1.71
C ALA A 56 -10.28 13.86 2.74
N ALA A 57 -11.33 14.14 3.54
CA ALA A 57 -11.86 13.16 4.48
C ALA A 57 -12.46 11.96 3.72
N VAL A 58 -11.88 10.78 3.94
CA VAL A 58 -12.32 9.51 3.30
C VAL A 58 -13.21 8.74 4.26
N GLY A 59 -12.89 8.71 5.56
CA GLY A 59 -13.76 8.34 6.70
C GLY A 59 -14.49 6.98 6.67
N LYS A 60 -14.43 6.27 5.56
CA LYS A 60 -15.12 5.01 5.25
C LYS A 60 -14.25 4.17 4.31
N LEU A 61 -14.63 2.92 4.16
CA LEU A 61 -13.99 1.95 3.27
C LEU A 61 -14.25 2.33 1.81
N TYR A 62 -13.25 2.89 1.16
CA TYR A 62 -13.28 3.21 -0.26
C TYR A 62 -12.09 2.58 -0.96
N ALA A 63 -12.32 1.99 -2.13
CA ALA A 63 -11.24 1.53 -3.00
C ALA A 63 -10.56 2.71 -3.72
N LYS A 64 -11.32 3.78 -4.00
CA LYS A 64 -10.82 5.01 -4.64
C LYS A 64 -11.33 6.22 -3.90
N CYS A 65 -10.49 7.24 -3.76
CA CYS A 65 -10.89 8.50 -3.15
C CYS A 65 -11.97 9.18 -4.01
N PRO A 66 -13.13 9.57 -3.45
CA PRO A 66 -14.18 10.24 -4.19
C PRO A 66 -13.82 11.68 -4.60
N SER A 67 -12.80 12.28 -3.97
CA SER A 67 -12.40 13.67 -4.25
C SER A 67 -11.35 13.79 -5.36
N CYS A 68 -10.35 12.91 -5.41
CA CYS A 68 -9.24 13.01 -6.37
C CYS A 68 -9.09 11.77 -7.28
N GLY A 69 -9.83 10.69 -7.01
CA GLY A 69 -9.75 9.45 -7.78
C GLY A 69 -8.55 8.55 -7.46
N ALA A 70 -7.70 8.93 -6.49
CA ALA A 70 -6.55 8.12 -6.09
C ALA A 70 -6.98 6.71 -5.63
N ASP A 71 -6.19 5.71 -5.99
CA ASP A 71 -6.44 4.32 -5.62
C ASP A 71 -5.98 4.06 -4.18
N LEU A 72 -6.94 3.95 -3.26
CA LEU A 72 -6.67 3.79 -1.84
C LEU A 72 -6.16 2.37 -1.51
N ILE A 73 -6.36 1.39 -2.41
CA ILE A 73 -5.80 0.06 -2.25
C ILE A 73 -4.30 0.10 -2.50
N GLU A 74 -3.84 0.79 -3.54
CA GLU A 74 -2.42 1.04 -3.77
C GLU A 74 -1.82 1.90 -2.64
N GLN A 75 -2.52 2.90 -2.14
CA GLN A 75 -2.03 3.69 -1.01
C GLN A 75 -1.90 2.85 0.27
N TYR A 76 -2.81 1.89 0.49
CA TYR A 76 -2.66 0.90 1.54
C TYR A 76 -1.43 0.01 1.31
N ALA A 77 -1.19 -0.42 0.06
CA ALA A 77 -0.01 -1.19 -0.30
C ALA A 77 1.28 -0.44 0.03
N ARG A 78 1.38 0.85 -0.34
CA ARG A 78 2.52 1.72 -0.02
C ARG A 78 2.73 1.85 1.48
N LYS A 79 1.65 2.06 2.25
CA LYS A 79 1.70 2.11 3.72
C LYS A 79 2.23 0.80 4.31
N ALA A 80 1.72 -0.34 3.85
CA ALA A 80 2.17 -1.65 4.29
C ALA A 80 3.65 -1.85 3.95
N ALA A 81 4.04 -1.72 2.68
CA ALA A 81 5.41 -1.90 2.20
C ALA A 81 6.42 -1.01 2.95
N THR A 82 6.06 0.24 3.26
CA THR A 82 6.92 1.14 4.06
C THR A 82 7.23 0.59 5.45
N GLY A 83 6.29 -0.13 6.06
CA GLY A 83 6.47 -0.78 7.37
C GLY A 83 7.37 -2.02 7.32
N TYR A 84 7.56 -2.61 6.15
CA TYR A 84 8.40 -3.80 5.93
C TYR A 84 9.71 -3.49 5.17
N ALA A 85 10.01 -2.20 4.93
CA ALA A 85 11.23 -1.75 4.28
C ALA A 85 12.21 -1.08 5.27
N HIS A 86 13.47 -1.51 5.26
CA HIS A 86 14.56 -1.07 6.15
C HIS A 86 15.83 -0.68 5.40
#